data_AF-A0A3M5DYE6-F1
#
_entry.id   AF-A0A3M5DYE6-F1
#
_cell.length_a   1.000
_cell.length_b   1.000
_cell.length_c   1.000
_cell.angle_alpha   90.00
_cell.angle_beta   90.00
_cell.angle_gamma   90.00
#
_symmetry.space_group_name_H-M   'P 1'
#
loop_
_entity.id
_entity.type
_entity.pdbx_description
1 polymer ?
#
loop_
_entity_poly.entity_id
_entity_poly.type
_entity_poly.pdbx_seq_one_letter_code
_entity_poly.pdbx_strand_id
1 'polypeptide(L)' 'KLQARVAEGKIVLKLNAEVDEVLGDTMGVTGVRLKTRDGGSEEIAVDGMFVAIGHTPNTSLFEGQLALKDGYLV' A
#
# COMPACT_ATOMS: atom_id res chain seq x y z
N LYS A 1 -18.76 3.04 8.87
CA LYS A 1 -17.95 2.13 9.71
C LYS A 1 -16.52 2.63 9.90
N LEU A 2 -15.76 2.95 8.82
CA LEU A 2 -14.41 3.54 8.91
C LEU A 2 -14.37 4.85 9.73
N GLN A 3 -15.17 5.85 9.34
CA GLN A 3 -15.14 7.18 9.98
C GLN A 3 -15.48 7.15 11.48
N ALA A 4 -16.30 6.20 11.93
CA ALA A 4 -16.56 6.01 13.35
C ALA A 4 -15.30 5.59 14.12
N ARG A 5 -14.48 4.69 13.54
CA ARG A 5 -13.21 4.25 14.16
C ARG A 5 -12.13 5.33 14.11
N VAL A 6 -12.18 6.20 13.11
CA VAL A 6 -11.34 7.41 13.04
C VAL A 6 -11.73 8.38 14.17
N ALA A 7 -13.03 8.64 14.36
CA ALA A 7 -13.51 9.49 15.45
C ALA A 7 -13.21 8.91 16.85
N GLU A 8 -13.17 7.58 17.00
CA GLU A 8 -12.71 6.90 18.22
C GLU A 8 -11.19 6.99 18.44
N GLY A 9 -10.42 7.50 17.48
CA GLY A 9 -8.95 7.57 17.55
C GLY A 9 -8.22 6.24 17.31
N LYS A 10 -8.94 5.19 16.87
CA LYS A 10 -8.34 3.87 16.61
C LYS A 10 -7.71 3.75 15.23
N ILE A 11 -8.08 4.64 14.30
CA ILE A 11 -7.53 4.71 12.95
C ILE A 11 -7.12 6.16 12.69
N VAL A 12 -5.90 6.35 12.22
CA VAL A 12 -5.40 7.64 11.75
C VAL A 12 -5.30 7.59 10.23
N LEU A 13 -5.92 8.55 9.55
CA LEU A 13 -5.84 8.66 8.09
C LEU A 13 -4.69 9.57 7.68
N LYS A 14 -3.76 9.03 6.89
CA LYS A 14 -2.70 9.79 6.21
C LYS A 14 -3.10 9.95 4.74
N LEU A 15 -3.89 10.97 4.45
CA LEU A 15 -4.38 11.27 3.10
C LEU A 15 -3.33 12.08 2.31
N ASN A 16 -3.39 12.03 0.99
CA ASN A 16 -2.46 12.74 0.09
C ASN A 16 -0.98 12.39 0.35
N ALA A 17 -0.71 11.12 0.68
CA ALA A 17 0.62 10.61 0.89
C ALA A 17 0.77 9.25 0.20
N GLU A 18 2.01 8.93 -0.18
CA GLU A 18 2.40 7.63 -0.72
C GLU A 18 3.49 7.01 0.16
N VAL A 19 3.61 5.68 0.14
CA VAL A 19 4.72 4.99 0.82
C VAL A 19 5.99 5.22 0.02
N ASP A 20 6.98 5.84 0.64
CA ASP A 20 8.30 6.11 0.05
C ASP A 20 9.29 4.97 0.38
N GLU A 21 9.33 4.54 1.64
CA GLU A 21 10.22 3.46 2.09
C GLU A 21 9.61 2.69 3.27
N VAL A 22 9.83 1.38 3.31
CA VAL A 22 9.56 0.53 4.48
C VAL A 22 10.84 0.44 5.29
N LEU A 23 10.80 0.93 6.53
CA LEU A 23 11.95 0.96 7.44
C LEU A 23 11.98 -0.33 8.27
N GLY A 24 13.18 -0.85 8.51
CA GLY A 24 13.35 -2.07 9.28
C GLY A 24 14.80 -2.37 9.62
N ASP A 25 14.97 -3.40 10.44
CA ASP A 25 16.26 -3.96 10.81
C ASP A 25 16.27 -5.49 10.56
N THR A 26 17.25 -6.20 11.14
CA THR A 26 17.37 -7.66 10.96
C THR A 26 16.21 -8.45 11.56
N MET A 27 15.42 -7.86 12.45
CA MET A 27 14.28 -8.49 13.14
C MET A 27 12.94 -8.20 12.46
N GLY A 28 12.85 -7.16 11.63
CA GLY A 28 11.64 -6.87 10.84
C GLY A 28 11.36 -5.39 10.61
N VAL A 29 10.09 -5.09 10.33
CA VAL A 29 9.61 -3.71 10.10
C VAL A 29 9.63 -2.93 11.41
N THR A 30 10.15 -1.72 11.36
CA THR A 30 10.17 -0.77 12.50
C THR A 30 9.44 0.54 12.17
N GLY A 31 9.14 0.78 10.89
CA GLY A 31 8.38 1.93 10.47
C GLY A 31 8.11 2.00 8.98
N VAL A 32 7.45 3.08 8.58
CA VAL A 32 7.22 3.43 7.18
C VAL A 32 7.48 4.91 7.01
N ARG A 33 8.25 5.28 5.99
CA ARG A 33 8.38 6.66 5.54
C ARG A 33 7.33 6.93 4.48
N LEU A 34 6.54 7.96 4.71
CA LEU A 34 5.58 8.50 3.76
C LEU A 34 6.18 9.73 3.08
N LYS A 35 5.87 9.90 1.80
CA LYS A 35 6.05 11.14 1.06
C LYS A 35 4.71 11.81 0.88
N THR A 36 4.59 13.05 1.33
CA THR A 36 3.37 13.83 1.19
C THR A 36 3.35 14.54 -0.17
N ARG A 37 2.15 14.78 -0.70
CA ARG A 37 1.97 15.38 -2.04
C ARG A 37 2.55 16.79 -2.17
N ASP A 38 2.69 17.51 -1.06
CA ASP A 38 3.34 18.83 -0.99
C ASP A 38 4.88 18.76 -0.97
N GLY A 39 5.46 17.56 -1.09
CA GLY A 39 6.90 17.33 -1.17
C GLY A 39 7.58 17.09 0.18
N GLY A 40 6.81 17.05 1.28
CA GLY A 40 7.30 16.67 2.60
C GLY A 40 7.49 15.16 2.77
N SER A 41 8.05 14.79 3.92
CA SER A 41 8.15 13.39 4.36
C SER A 41 7.78 13.25 5.84
N GLU A 42 7.24 12.09 6.19
CA GLU A 42 6.87 11.73 7.56
C GLU A 42 7.23 10.27 7.82
N GLU A 43 7.91 10.00 8.94
CA GLU A 43 8.16 8.64 9.40
C GLU A 43 7.14 8.24 10.47
N ILE A 44 6.57 7.05 10.31
CA ILE A 44 5.58 6.48 11.24
C ILE A 44 6.17 5.19 11.80
N ALA A 45 6.38 5.16 13.12
CA ALA A 45 6.79 3.97 13.84
C ALA A 45 5.63 2.95 13.87
N VAL A 46 5.85 1.78 13.28
CA VAL A 46 4.89 0.67 13.21
C VAL A 46 5.65 -0.65 13.17
N ASP A 47 5.05 -1.69 13.74
CA ASP A 47 5.65 -3.04 13.74
C ASP A 47 5.32 -3.85 12.48
N GLY A 48 4.47 -3.31 11.58
CA GLY A 48 4.06 -4.01 10.37
C GLY A 48 3.28 -3.15 9.38
N MET A 49 3.34 -3.54 8.10
CA MET A 49 2.64 -2.89 6.99
C MET A 49 1.83 -3.90 6.18
N PHE A 50 0.58 -3.55 5.87
CA PHE A 50 -0.31 -4.35 5.03
C PHE A 50 -0.60 -3.61 3.72
N VAL A 51 -0.23 -4.21 2.58
CA VAL A 51 -0.45 -3.62 1.25
C VAL A 51 -1.80 -4.06 0.69
N ALA A 52 -2.70 -3.09 0.46
CA ALA A 52 -4.06 -3.34 0.00
C ALA A 52 -4.42 -2.45 -1.22
N ILE A 53 -3.59 -2.48 -2.26
CA ILE A 53 -3.71 -1.63 -3.47
C ILE A 53 -4.51 -2.27 -4.63
N GLY A 54 -5.12 -3.43 -4.38
CA GLY A 54 -5.86 -4.20 -5.38
C GLY A 54 -5.17 -5.52 -5.75
N HIS A 55 -5.71 -6.20 -6.75
CA HIS A 55 -5.20 -7.48 -7.22
C HIS A 55 -4.95 -7.42 -8.72
N THR A 56 -3.84 -8.00 -9.17
CA THR A 56 -3.58 -8.27 -10.59
C THR A 56 -4.24 -9.60 -10.95
N PRO A 57 -4.88 -9.73 -12.12
CA PRO A 57 -5.38 -11.02 -12.59
C PRO A 57 -4.26 -12.06 -12.77
N ASN A 58 -4.54 -13.31 -12.43
CA ASN A 58 -3.58 -14.42 -12.50
C ASN A 58 -3.50 -15.03 -13.91
N THR A 59 -3.18 -14.24 -14.94
CA THR A 59 -3.16 -14.69 -16.34
C THR A 59 -1.77 -14.67 -16.99
N SER A 60 -0.71 -14.42 -16.22
CA SER A 60 0.65 -14.27 -16.76
C SER A 60 1.14 -15.47 -17.57
N LEU A 61 0.68 -16.69 -17.24
CA LEU A 61 1.02 -17.91 -17.99
C LEU A 61 0.54 -17.89 -19.46
N PHE A 62 -0.50 -17.12 -19.76
CA PHE A 62 -1.14 -17.07 -21.08
C PHE A 62 -0.64 -15.93 -21.97
N GLU A 63 0.29 -15.12 -21.47
CA GLU A 63 0.91 -14.04 -22.25
C GLU A 63 1.53 -14.60 -23.54
N GLY A 64 1.21 -13.97 -24.67
CA GLY A 64 1.67 -14.39 -26.00
C GLY A 64 0.96 -15.63 -26.57
N GLN A 65 0.09 -16.30 -25.81
CA GLN A 65 -0.67 -17.48 -26.26
C GLN A 65 -2.17 -17.20 -26.43
N LEU A 66 -2.75 -16.42 -25.53
CA LEU A 66 -4.16 -16.00 -25.58
C LEU A 66 -4.26 -14.48 -25.69
N ALA A 67 -5.36 -13.99 -26.23
CA ALA A 67 -5.63 -12.57 -26.26
C ALA A 67 -5.89 -12.06 -24.83
N LEU A 68 -5.19 -10.99 -24.46
CA LEU A 68 -5.30 -10.35 -23.15
C LEU A 68 -5.56 -8.84 -23.32
N LYS A 69 -6.40 -8.28 -22.46
CA LYS A 69 -6.63 -6.84 -22.31
C LYS A 69 -6.49 -6.45 -20.85
N ASP A 70 -5.51 -5.60 -20.52
CA ASP A 70 -5.21 -5.17 -19.15
C ASP A 70 -5.01 -6.35 -18.16
N GLY A 71 -4.43 -7.45 -18.65
CA GLY A 71 -4.26 -8.69 -17.90
C GLY A 71 -5.52 -9.56 -17.80
N TYR A 72 -6.61 -9.25 -18.49
CA TYR A 72 -7.81 -10.10 -18.53
C TYR A 72 -7.92 -10.84 -19.86
N LEU A 73 -8.37 -12.10 -19.83
CA LEU A 73 -8.68 -12.88 -21.03
C LEU A 73 -9.86 -12.26 -21.81
N VAL A 74 -9.73 -12.24 -23.13
CA VAL A 74 -10.73 -11.73 -24.08
C VAL A 74 -11.03 -12.71 -25.20
#